data_AF-A0A516G6B2-F1
#
_entry.id   AF-A0A516G6B2-F1
#
_cell.length_a   1.000
_cell.length_b   1.000
_cell.length_c   1.000
_cell.angle_alpha   90.00
_cell.angle_beta   90.00
_cell.angle_gamma   90.00
#
_symmetry.space_group_name_H-M   'P 1'
#
loop_
_entity.id
_entity.type
_entity.pdbx_description
1 polymer ?
#
loop_
_entity_poly.entity_id
_entity_poly.type
_entity_poly.pdbx_seq_one_letter_code
_entity_poly.pdbx_strand_id
1 'polypeptide(L)'
;MNKQQKLKNTAEGLLAALAAVGFDGPWHWAHHEWEGAFYRAWAKWPPARDTKVFRTVRVGGAADGRSSQARDILFAVKSTSPFDGYDRSPLNTAPRGMTPEEYLEIWVEGATPQEWMDLARSFLSEIGEPIPQ
;
A
#
# COMPACT_ATOMS: atom_id res chain seq x y z
N MET A 1 17.11 -6.11 -2.25
CA MET A 1 15.89 -6.48 -1.51
C MET A 1 15.27 -7.79 -2.05
N ASN A 2 14.97 -8.77 -1.20
CA ASN A 2 14.32 -10.03 -1.60
C ASN A 2 12.80 -9.83 -1.85
N LYS A 3 12.09 -10.83 -2.42
CA LYS A 3 10.65 -10.72 -2.73
C LYS A 3 9.80 -10.34 -1.50
N GLN A 4 10.01 -11.01 -0.37
CA GLN A 4 9.21 -10.78 0.84
C GLN A 4 9.42 -9.37 1.40
N GLN A 5 10.66 -8.87 1.35
CA GLN A 5 10.96 -7.53 1.85
C GLN A 5 10.43 -6.44 0.93
N LYS A 6 10.37 -6.68 -0.39
CA LYS A 6 9.67 -5.82 -1.34
C LYS A 6 8.17 -5.74 -1.07
N LEU A 7 7.53 -6.88 -0.80
CA LEU A 7 6.11 -6.93 -0.45
C LEU A 7 5.85 -6.17 0.85
N LYS A 8 6.67 -6.38 1.87
CA LYS A 8 6.58 -5.65 3.14
C LYS A 8 6.73 -4.14 2.92
N ASN A 9 7.77 -3.71 2.20
CA ASN A 9 7.99 -2.31 1.89
C ASN A 9 6.79 -1.68 1.15
N THR A 10 6.19 -2.43 0.22
CA THR A 10 5.01 -1.96 -0.50
C THR A 10 3.79 -1.83 0.39
N ALA A 11 3.60 -2.79 1.30
CA ALA A 11 2.50 -2.78 2.25
C ALA A 11 2.61 -1.60 3.22
N GLU A 12 3.81 -1.41 3.80
CA GLU A 12 4.08 -0.29 4.71
C GLU A 12 4.00 1.06 4.00
N GLY A 13 4.47 1.14 2.74
CA GLY A 13 4.32 2.33 1.91
C GLY A 13 2.86 2.69 1.64
N LEU A 14 2.04 1.73 1.21
CA LEU A 14 0.62 1.98 0.96
C LEU A 14 -0.12 2.42 2.24
N LEU A 15 0.10 1.73 3.36
CA LEU A 15 -0.61 2.02 4.61
C LEU A 15 -0.16 3.35 5.24
N ALA A 16 1.14 3.65 5.22
CA ALA A 16 1.64 4.95 5.65
C ALA A 16 1.09 6.08 4.77
N ALA A 17 1.04 5.88 3.46
CA ALA A 17 0.49 6.86 2.53
C ALA A 17 -1.00 7.09 2.72
N LEU A 18 -1.78 6.04 3.02
CA LEU A 18 -3.19 6.18 3.37
C LEU A 18 -3.37 7.04 4.62
N ALA A 19 -2.59 6.78 5.67
CA ALA A 19 -2.59 7.61 6.88
C ALA A 19 -2.16 9.06 6.57
N ALA A 20 -1.15 9.27 5.73
CA ALA A 20 -0.66 10.59 5.32
C ALA A 20 -1.72 11.41 4.58
N VAL A 21 -2.56 10.76 3.76
CA VAL A 21 -3.64 11.43 3.02
C VAL A 21 -4.94 11.52 3.82
N GLY A 22 -4.90 11.22 5.12
CA GLY A 22 -6.03 11.38 6.05
C GLY A 22 -7.03 10.21 6.05
N PHE A 23 -6.70 9.06 5.46
CA PHE A 23 -7.54 7.88 5.62
C PHE A 23 -7.35 7.31 7.03
N ASP A 24 -8.34 7.57 7.89
CA ASP A 24 -8.34 7.11 9.28
C ASP A 24 -8.67 5.62 9.41
N GLY A 25 -9.30 5.00 8.41
CA GLY A 25 -9.75 3.61 8.48
C GLY A 25 -10.95 3.40 9.43
N PRO A 26 -11.18 2.16 9.90
CA PRO A 26 -10.44 0.94 9.57
C PRO A 26 -10.64 0.49 8.12
N TRP A 27 -9.74 -0.36 7.63
CA TRP A 27 -9.90 -0.99 6.32
C TRP A 27 -11.08 -1.96 6.31
N HIS A 28 -12.17 -1.59 5.64
CA HIS A 28 -13.41 -2.37 5.65
C HIS A 28 -13.75 -3.04 4.31
N TRP A 29 -12.97 -2.81 3.26
CA TRP A 29 -13.27 -3.32 1.92
C TRP A 29 -12.97 -4.81 1.78
N ALA A 30 -13.83 -5.51 1.05
CA ALA A 30 -13.62 -6.92 0.75
C ALA A 30 -12.41 -7.08 -0.19
N HIS A 31 -11.75 -8.26 -0.11
CA HIS A 31 -10.50 -8.49 -0.85
C HIS A 31 -10.59 -8.17 -2.35
N HIS A 32 -11.67 -8.58 -3.00
CA HIS A 32 -11.85 -8.38 -4.43
C HIS A 32 -12.05 -6.90 -4.83
N GLU A 33 -12.65 -6.08 -3.96
CA GLU A 33 -12.92 -4.66 -4.22
C GLU A 33 -11.60 -3.89 -4.24
N TRP A 34 -10.81 -4.08 -3.18
CA TRP A 34 -9.56 -3.35 -3.04
C TRP A 34 -8.47 -3.87 -3.96
N GLU A 35 -8.39 -5.18 -4.23
CA GLU A 35 -7.38 -5.73 -5.13
C GLU A 35 -7.52 -5.13 -6.54
N GLY A 36 -8.76 -5.04 -7.04
CA GLY A 36 -9.05 -4.42 -8.33
C GLY A 36 -8.70 -2.93 -8.35
N ALA A 37 -9.12 -2.19 -7.33
CA ALA A 37 -8.81 -0.77 -7.18
C ALA A 37 -7.29 -0.51 -7.12
N PHE A 38 -6.57 -1.31 -6.32
CA PHE A 38 -5.13 -1.24 -6.20
C PHE A 38 -4.44 -1.47 -7.53
N TYR A 39 -4.82 -2.49 -8.31
CA TYR A 39 -4.22 -2.70 -9.63
C TYR A 39 -4.46 -1.55 -10.60
N ARG A 40 -5.65 -0.94 -10.59
CA ARG A 40 -5.97 0.22 -11.45
C ARG A 40 -5.17 1.46 -11.05
N ALA A 41 -5.06 1.74 -9.75
CA ALA A 41 -4.25 2.83 -9.23
C ALA A 41 -2.75 2.60 -9.53
N TRP A 42 -2.26 1.39 -9.28
CA TRP A 42 -0.87 1.00 -9.51
C TRP A 42 -0.46 1.13 -10.98
N ALA A 43 -1.33 0.73 -11.90
CA ALA A 43 -1.05 0.83 -13.34
C ALA A 43 -0.89 2.29 -13.83
N LYS A 44 -1.49 3.25 -13.12
CA LYS A 44 -1.43 4.69 -13.42
C LYS A 44 -0.26 5.40 -12.73
N TRP A 45 0.41 4.74 -11.78
CA TRP A 45 1.43 5.33 -10.92
C TRP A 45 2.81 5.42 -11.61
N PRO A 46 3.41 6.62 -11.77
CA PRO A 46 4.74 6.77 -12.35
C PRO A 46 5.86 6.73 -11.28
N PRO A 47 7.09 6.30 -11.63
CA PRO A 47 7.46 5.48 -12.77
C PRO A 47 7.27 3.99 -12.44
N ALA A 48 6.22 3.36 -12.97
CA ALA A 48 6.00 1.90 -12.92
C ALA A 48 7.12 1.03 -13.56
N ARG A 49 8.25 1.64 -13.95
CA ARG A 49 9.32 1.07 -14.79
C ARG A 49 10.57 0.65 -14.02
N ASP A 50 10.80 1.04 -12.77
CA ASP A 50 11.92 0.48 -12.02
C ASP A 50 11.58 -0.91 -11.46
N THR A 51 11.62 -1.88 -12.38
CA THR A 51 11.47 -3.32 -12.12
C THR A 51 12.41 -3.87 -11.05
N LYS A 52 13.49 -3.14 -10.68
CA LYS A 52 14.40 -3.54 -9.61
C LYS A 52 13.82 -3.27 -8.22
N VAL A 53 12.94 -2.29 -8.07
CA VAL A 53 12.35 -1.92 -6.76
C VAL A 53 10.87 -2.27 -6.71
N PHE A 54 10.10 -1.88 -7.73
CA PHE A 54 8.69 -2.23 -7.88
C PHE A 54 8.49 -3.28 -8.96
N ARG A 55 7.91 -4.41 -8.60
CA ARG A 55 7.54 -5.40 -9.61
C ARG A 55 6.38 -4.87 -10.44
N THR A 56 6.41 -5.17 -11.73
CA THR A 56 5.21 -5.25 -12.56
C THR A 56 4.26 -6.19 -11.84
N VAL A 57 3.20 -5.64 -11.25
CA VAL A 57 2.19 -6.47 -10.62
C VAL A 57 1.41 -7.12 -11.76
N ARG A 58 1.69 -8.40 -12.02
CA ARG A 58 0.97 -9.14 -13.05
C ARG A 58 -0.44 -9.37 -12.54
N VAL A 59 -1.42 -8.81 -13.24
CA VAL A 59 -2.83 -9.17 -13.06
C VAL A 59 -2.95 -10.65 -13.40
N GLY A 60 -3.19 -11.48 -12.38
CA GLY A 60 -3.27 -12.93 -12.50
C GLY A 60 -2.03 -13.66 -11.98
N GLY A 61 -2.05 -14.00 -10.68
CA GLY A 61 -1.55 -15.28 -10.17
C GLY A 61 -0.05 -15.56 -10.18
N ALA A 62 0.42 -16.30 -9.18
CA ALA A 62 1.52 -17.25 -9.39
C ALA A 62 1.20 -18.17 -10.61
N ALA A 63 2.20 -18.87 -11.15
CA ALA A 63 2.04 -19.72 -12.35
C ALA A 63 0.94 -20.80 -12.26
N ASP A 64 0.32 -20.97 -11.09
CA ASP A 64 -0.78 -21.87 -10.74
C ASP A 64 -2.13 -21.15 -10.49
N GLY A 65 -2.21 -19.82 -10.63
CA GLY A 65 -3.44 -19.04 -10.49
C GLY A 65 -3.99 -18.89 -9.06
N ARG A 66 -3.25 -19.30 -8.01
CA ARG A 66 -3.80 -19.43 -6.65
C ARG A 66 -3.63 -18.23 -5.71
N SER A 67 -2.75 -17.27 -5.99
CA SER A 67 -2.61 -16.05 -5.16
C SER A 67 -2.46 -14.77 -5.98
N SER A 68 -3.20 -13.73 -5.58
CA SER A 68 -3.16 -12.37 -6.13
C SER A 68 -1.99 -11.62 -5.49
N GLN A 69 -1.12 -10.97 -6.28
CA GLN A 69 0.04 -10.25 -5.74
C GLN A 69 -0.36 -9.07 -4.85
N ALA A 70 -1.48 -8.41 -5.14
CA ALA A 70 -2.08 -7.44 -4.25
C ALA A 70 -2.32 -8.08 -2.87
N ARG A 71 -3.01 -9.22 -2.82
CA ARG A 71 -3.26 -9.95 -1.58
C ARG A 71 -1.97 -10.31 -0.82
N ASP A 72 -0.93 -10.73 -1.53
CA ASP A 72 0.39 -11.01 -0.95
C ASP A 72 1.03 -9.77 -0.30
N ILE A 73 0.73 -8.55 -0.79
CA ILE A 73 1.22 -7.29 -0.20
C ILE A 73 0.58 -7.09 1.17
N LEU A 74 -0.75 -7.12 1.28
CA LEU A 74 -1.40 -6.91 2.58
C LEU A 74 -1.09 -8.01 3.60
N PHE A 75 -0.91 -9.26 3.17
CA PHE A 75 -0.45 -10.33 4.05
C PHE A 75 1.02 -10.20 4.48
N ALA A 76 1.80 -9.26 3.91
CA ALA A 76 3.16 -8.99 4.34
C ALA A 76 3.24 -8.08 5.58
N VAL A 77 2.13 -7.48 6.01
CA VAL A 77 2.03 -6.75 7.28
C VAL A 77 2.16 -7.76 8.42
N LYS A 78 3.24 -7.63 9.20
CA LYS A 78 3.51 -8.48 10.36
C LYS A 78 3.07 -7.78 11.64
N SER A 79 2.92 -8.54 12.73
CA SER A 79 2.63 -8.00 14.08
C SER A 79 3.66 -6.99 14.60
N THR A 80 4.84 -6.91 14.00
CA THR A 80 5.88 -5.92 14.33
C THR A 80 5.83 -4.65 13.46
N SER A 81 4.90 -4.59 12.51
CA SER A 81 4.66 -3.40 11.69
C SER A 81 3.86 -2.38 12.50
N PRO A 82 4.12 -1.07 12.36
CA PRO A 82 3.31 -0.04 13.01
C PRO A 82 1.86 0.01 12.49
N PHE A 83 1.57 -0.69 11.40
CA PHE A 83 0.24 -0.81 10.79
C PHE A 83 -0.41 -2.18 11.01
N ASP A 84 0.09 -2.98 11.96
CA ASP A 84 -0.62 -4.20 12.36
C ASP A 84 -2.04 -3.86 12.84
N GLY A 85 -3.02 -4.68 12.44
CA GLY A 85 -4.43 -4.43 12.76
C GLY A 85 -5.11 -3.31 11.95
N TYR A 86 -4.54 -2.90 10.81
CA TYR A 86 -5.14 -1.93 9.87
C TYR A 86 -6.60 -2.26 9.46
N ASP A 87 -6.99 -3.53 9.56
CA ASP A 87 -8.32 -4.06 9.24
C ASP A 87 -9.32 -3.98 10.40
N ARG A 88 -8.85 -3.74 11.62
CA ARG A 88 -9.64 -3.80 12.86
C ARG A 88 -9.67 -2.47 13.61
N SER A 89 -8.67 -1.62 13.39
CA SER A 89 -8.49 -0.35 14.07
C SER A 89 -8.16 0.76 13.06
N PRO A 90 -8.36 2.04 13.45
CA PRO A 90 -7.86 3.15 12.66
C PRO A 90 -6.39 3.01 12.31
N LEU A 91 -5.99 3.52 11.14
CA LEU A 91 -4.59 3.51 10.74
C LEU A 91 -3.75 4.32 11.73
N ASN A 92 -2.54 3.84 11.98
CA ASN A 92 -1.61 4.50 12.87
C ASN A 92 -1.12 5.80 12.23
N THR A 93 -1.54 6.94 12.78
CA THR A 93 -1.14 8.29 12.35
C THR A 93 0.21 8.73 12.94
N ALA A 94 0.80 7.95 13.85
CA ALA A 94 2.12 8.20 14.43
C ALA A 94 3.02 6.94 14.36
N PRO A 95 3.23 6.33 13.18
CA PRO A 95 4.01 5.10 13.05
C PRO A 95 5.44 5.31 13.55
N ARG A 96 5.88 4.55 14.56
CA ARG A 96 7.19 4.74 15.22
C ARG A 96 7.41 6.14 15.85
N GLY A 97 6.32 6.86 16.18
CA GLY A 97 6.39 8.17 16.83
C GLY A 97 6.76 9.32 15.90
N MET A 98 6.65 9.13 14.58
CA MET A 98 6.83 10.15 13.54
C MET A 98 5.54 10.31 12.74
N THR A 99 5.45 11.38 11.95
CA THR A 99 4.34 11.55 10.99
C THR A 99 4.38 10.46 9.91
N PRO A 100 3.25 10.13 9.26
CA PRO A 100 3.24 9.14 8.19
C PRO A 100 4.14 9.53 7.00
N GLU A 101 4.27 10.83 6.71
CA GLU A 101 5.16 11.36 5.67
C GLU A 101 6.64 11.16 6.01
N GLU A 102 7.04 11.46 7.26
CA GLU A 102 8.41 11.17 7.74
C GLU A 102 8.70 9.67 7.72
N TYR A 103 7.69 8.84 8.04
CA TYR A 103 7.82 7.40 7.94
C TYR A 103 8.07 6.95 6.50
N LEU A 104 7.32 7.48 5.53
CA LEU A 104 7.51 7.21 4.12
C LEU A 104 8.92 7.59 3.66
N GLU A 105 9.44 8.74 4.11
CA GLU A 105 10.77 9.22 3.72
C GLU A 105 11.90 8.36 4.28
N ILE A 106 11.79 7.91 5.54
CA ILE A 106 12.88 7.26 6.27
C ILE A 106 12.84 5.72 6.13
N TRP A 107 11.63 5.14 6.15
CA TRP A 107 11.44 3.69 6.32
C TRP A 107 10.94 2.98 5.07
N VAL A 108 10.48 3.72 4.05
CA VAL A 108 9.91 3.12 2.84
C VAL A 108 10.77 3.48 1.64
N GLU A 109 11.30 2.46 0.97
CA GLU A 109 12.14 2.62 -0.21
C GLU A 109 11.33 2.59 -1.52
N GLY A 110 11.93 3.13 -2.58
CA GLY A 110 11.50 2.89 -3.96
C GLY A 110 10.63 3.97 -4.60
N ALA A 111 10.05 4.86 -3.81
CA ALA A 111 9.34 6.05 -4.27
C ALA A 111 9.44 7.14 -3.21
N THR A 112 9.28 8.38 -3.64
CA THR A 112 9.17 9.53 -2.74
C THR A 112 7.87 9.47 -1.92
N PRO A 113 7.80 10.15 -0.75
CA PRO A 113 6.56 10.25 0.02
C PRO A 113 5.38 10.74 -0.83
N GLN A 114 5.60 11.74 -1.69
CA GLN A 114 4.57 12.28 -2.56
C GLN A 114 4.04 11.24 -3.55
N GLU A 115 4.93 10.47 -4.20
CA GLU A 115 4.51 9.41 -5.10
C GLU A 115 3.65 8.37 -4.37
N TRP A 116 4.05 7.96 -3.15
CA TRP A 116 3.26 7.05 -2.34
C TRP A 116 1.88 7.61 -1.99
N MET A 117 1.79 8.88 -1.62
CA MET A 117 0.53 9.58 -1.37
C MET A 117 -0.35 9.67 -2.62
N ASP A 118 0.24 9.89 -3.79
CA ASP A 118 -0.50 9.92 -5.07
C ASP A 118 -1.07 8.55 -5.42
N LEU A 119 -0.34 7.46 -5.12
CA LEU A 119 -0.87 6.11 -5.22
C LEU A 119 -2.05 5.89 -4.25
N ALA A 120 -1.92 6.32 -2.99
CA ALA A 120 -2.99 6.20 -1.99
C ALA A 120 -4.24 6.97 -2.41
N ARG A 121 -4.11 8.21 -2.89
CA ARG A 121 -5.22 9.01 -3.43
C ARG A 121 -5.86 8.33 -4.63
N SER A 122 -5.06 7.83 -5.56
CA SER A 122 -5.55 7.09 -6.73
C SER A 122 -6.32 5.85 -6.31
N PHE A 123 -5.81 5.11 -5.32
CA PHE A 123 -6.47 3.93 -4.77
C PHE A 123 -7.81 4.27 -4.09
N LEU A 124 -7.84 5.30 -3.23
CA LEU A 124 -9.07 5.77 -2.58
C LEU A 124 -10.12 6.23 -3.61
N SER A 125 -9.68 6.93 -4.66
CA SER A 125 -10.56 7.30 -5.77
C SER A 125 -11.11 6.08 -6.52
N GLU A 126 -10.32 5.02 -6.71
CA GLU A 126 -10.72 3.79 -7.40
C GLU A 126 -11.67 2.91 -6.57
N ILE A 127 -11.65 3.06 -5.24
CA ILE A 127 -12.54 2.34 -4.32
C ILE A 127 -13.78 3.15 -3.93
N GLY A 128 -13.87 4.41 -4.38
CA GLY A 128 -15.00 5.29 -4.12
C GLY A 128 -14.99 5.94 -2.75
N GLU A 129 -13.84 5.93 -2.05
CA GLU A 129 -13.70 6.54 -0.74
C GLU A 129 -13.50 8.06 -0.89
N PRO A 130 -14.25 8.89 -0.16
CA PRO A 130 -14.01 10.33 -0.15
C PRO A 130 -12.63 10.61 0.43
N ILE A 131 -11.78 11.27 -0.37
CA ILE A 131 -10.47 11.73 0.08
C ILE A 131 -10.72 12.99 0.93
N PRO A 132 -10.29 13.02 2.21
CA PRO A 132 -10.32 14.25 3.00
C PRO A 132 -9.54 15.35 2.26
N GLN A 133 -10.14 16.54 2.14
CA GLN A 133 -9.51 17.68 1.47
C GLN A 133 -8.39 18.28 2.30
#